data_AF-A0A7G5YWF9-F1
#
_entry.id   AF-A0A7G5YWF9-F1
#
_cell.length_a   1.000
_cell.length_b   1.000
_cell.length_c   1.000
_cell.angle_alpha   90.00
_cell.angle_beta   90.00
_cell.angle_gamma   90.00
#
_symmetry.space_group_name_H-M   'P 1'
#
loop_
_entity.id
_entity.type
_entity.pdbx_description
1 polymer ?
#
loop_
_entity_poly.entity_id
_entity_poly.type
_entity_poly.pdbx_seq_one_letter_code
_entity_poly.pdbx_strand_id
1 'polypeptide(L)'
;MAGTTAFIINGTNISVVISGFDIEGLGNSVSPGVNGINFLNGASLIVRNTKIRGFRNGYGIDFRPAPMRSCSFTGAADFTLTDSNVAQNTGFGMIINGAATTARVGNTTVTNDGTGITLLGSATVKSYGDNRLDGNTTDGAFSSILPKDRARRYAPYP
;
A
#
# COMPACT_ATOMS: atom_id res chain seq x y z
N MET A 1 -8.91 10.64 23.84
CA MET A 1 -9.53 10.42 22.51
C MET A 1 -8.73 9.33 21.85
N ALA A 2 -9.30 8.20 21.43
CA ALA A 2 -8.49 7.14 20.82
C ALA A 2 -8.01 7.57 19.43
N GLY A 3 -6.76 7.26 19.08
CA GLY A 3 -6.27 7.40 17.71
C GLY A 3 -7.17 6.63 16.74
N THR A 4 -7.52 7.22 15.60
CA THR A 4 -8.42 6.61 14.62
C THR A 4 -7.67 6.19 13.35
N THR A 5 -8.31 5.34 12.56
CA THR A 5 -7.95 5.12 11.16
C THR A 5 -8.64 6.17 10.28
N ALA A 6 -7.96 6.69 9.25
CA ALA A 6 -8.57 7.70 8.37
C ALA A 6 -9.61 7.09 7.42
N PHE A 7 -9.28 5.99 6.74
CA PHE A 7 -10.22 5.26 5.87
C PHE A 7 -10.34 3.80 6.28
N ILE A 8 -11.58 3.34 6.51
CA ILE A 8 -11.89 1.91 6.72
C ILE A 8 -12.73 1.45 5.54
N ILE A 9 -12.24 0.43 4.84
CA ILE A 9 -12.90 -0.15 3.68
C ILE A 9 -13.28 -1.58 4.04
N ASN A 10 -14.59 -1.82 4.19
CA ASN A 10 -15.12 -3.09 4.66
C ASN A 10 -16.46 -3.41 3.98
N GLY A 11 -16.46 -3.44 2.64
CA GLY A 11 -17.61 -3.87 1.85
C GLY A 11 -17.24 -5.06 0.99
N THR A 12 -18.13 -6.03 0.83
CA THR A 12 -17.90 -7.14 -0.10
C THR A 12 -17.96 -6.66 -1.53
N ASN A 13 -17.06 -7.14 -2.39
CA ASN A 13 -17.07 -6.90 -3.84
C ASN A 13 -17.08 -5.43 -4.31
N ILE A 14 -16.66 -4.49 -3.46
CA ILE A 14 -16.55 -3.08 -3.84
C ILE A 14 -15.19 -2.77 -4.47
N SER A 15 -15.19 -1.81 -5.38
CA SER A 15 -13.98 -1.16 -5.88
C SER A 15 -13.91 0.25 -5.33
N VAL A 16 -12.79 0.62 -4.72
CA VAL A 16 -12.60 1.92 -4.08
C VAL A 16 -11.44 2.65 -4.73
N VAL A 17 -11.62 3.92 -5.03
CA VAL A 17 -10.55 4.82 -5.49
C VAL A 17 -10.38 5.92 -4.46
N ILE A 18 -9.15 6.10 -3.97
CA ILE A 18 -8.74 7.20 -3.11
C ILE A 18 -7.71 8.01 -3.87
N SER A 19 -7.97 9.30 -4.07
CA SER A 19 -7.08 10.13 -4.88
C SER A 19 -7.07 11.59 -4.46
N GLY A 20 -5.88 12.21 -4.48
CA GLY A 20 -5.72 13.64 -4.24
C GLY A 20 -5.70 14.04 -2.76
N PHE A 21 -5.58 13.08 -1.85
CA PHE A 21 -5.62 13.37 -0.41
C PHE A 21 -4.23 13.46 0.21
N ASP A 22 -4.06 14.38 1.15
CA ASP A 22 -2.99 14.31 2.15
C ASP A 22 -3.60 13.72 3.43
N ILE A 23 -3.17 12.51 3.78
CA ILE A 23 -3.69 11.72 4.89
C ILE A 23 -2.61 11.71 5.97
N GLU A 24 -2.78 12.52 7.01
CA GLU A 24 -1.83 12.58 8.13
C GLU A 24 -2.35 11.91 9.42
N GLY A 25 -1.46 11.15 10.06
CA GLY A 25 -1.71 10.44 11.32
C GLY A 25 -1.05 11.07 12.54
N LEU A 26 -0.45 12.26 12.43
CA LEU A 26 0.42 12.82 13.47
C LEU A 26 -0.30 13.05 14.80
N GLY A 27 -1.61 13.36 14.75
CA GLY A 27 -2.47 13.53 15.92
C GLY A 27 -1.90 14.49 16.98
N ASN A 28 -2.41 14.38 18.22
CA ASN A 28 -1.68 14.88 19.39
C ASN A 28 -0.75 13.76 19.91
N SER A 29 0.32 14.11 20.62
CA SER A 29 1.34 13.14 21.06
C SER A 29 0.81 12.03 21.96
N VAL A 30 -0.40 12.17 22.51
CA VAL A 30 -1.03 11.21 23.43
C VAL A 30 -1.94 10.22 22.67
N SER A 31 -2.37 10.55 21.46
CA SER A 31 -3.32 9.75 20.68
C SER A 31 -3.09 9.92 19.18
N PRO A 32 -1.94 9.44 18.68
CA PRO A 32 -1.65 9.48 17.25
C PRO A 32 -2.61 8.59 16.46
N GLY A 33 -2.76 8.89 15.17
CA GLY A 33 -3.51 8.07 14.22
C GLY A 33 -2.99 6.63 14.18
N VAL A 34 -3.91 5.69 13.98
CA VAL A 34 -3.61 4.25 13.94
C VAL A 34 -3.20 3.85 12.54
N ASN A 35 -4.11 3.95 11.55
CA ASN A 35 -3.77 3.62 10.16
C ASN A 35 -4.25 4.72 9.19
N GLY A 36 -3.53 4.94 8.09
CA GLY A 36 -4.03 5.77 6.99
C GLY A 36 -5.20 5.11 6.30
N ILE A 37 -4.94 3.98 5.67
CA ILE A 37 -5.97 3.18 4.99
C ILE A 37 -6.00 1.79 5.63
N ASN A 38 -7.19 1.31 6.00
CA ASN A 38 -7.44 -0.04 6.45
C ASN A 38 -8.44 -0.73 5.53
N PHE A 39 -7.95 -1.61 4.67
CA PHE A 39 -8.75 -2.40 3.75
C PHE A 39 -8.97 -3.79 4.33
N LEU A 40 -10.18 -4.03 4.82
CA LEU A 40 -10.60 -5.28 5.45
C LEU A 40 -11.37 -6.17 4.48
N ASN A 41 -12.10 -5.57 3.52
CA ASN A 41 -12.89 -6.28 2.54
C ASN A 41 -13.14 -5.42 1.29
N GLY A 42 -13.19 -6.07 0.13
CA GLY A 42 -13.47 -5.47 -1.17
C GLY A 42 -12.78 -6.24 -2.29
N ALA A 43 -13.14 -5.91 -3.53
CA ALA A 43 -12.52 -6.48 -4.72
C ALA A 43 -11.23 -5.74 -5.10
N SER A 44 -11.22 -4.40 -4.99
CA SER A 44 -10.03 -3.62 -5.34
C SER A 44 -9.91 -2.28 -4.64
N LEU A 45 -8.68 -1.83 -4.46
CA LEU A 45 -8.33 -0.48 -4.04
C LEU A 45 -7.35 0.15 -5.04
N ILE A 46 -7.65 1.38 -5.45
CA ILE A 46 -6.71 2.22 -6.19
C ILE A 46 -6.42 3.45 -5.33
N VAL A 47 -5.15 3.66 -5.01
CA VAL A 47 -4.67 4.87 -4.35
C VAL A 47 -3.75 5.59 -5.32
N ARG A 48 -4.06 6.84 -5.64
CA ARG A 48 -3.24 7.61 -6.58
C ARG A 48 -3.15 9.08 -6.24
N ASN A 49 -1.99 9.70 -6.45
CA ASN A 49 -1.79 11.12 -6.12
C ASN A 49 -2.15 11.41 -4.65
N THR A 50 -1.68 10.57 -3.73
CA THR A 50 -2.05 10.63 -2.31
C THR A 50 -0.80 10.60 -1.45
N LYS A 51 -0.80 11.40 -0.37
CA LYS A 51 0.22 11.33 0.68
C LYS A 51 -0.38 10.61 1.89
N ILE A 52 0.35 9.68 2.48
CA ILE A 52 -0.06 8.91 3.65
C ILE A 52 1.09 8.93 4.64
N ARG A 53 0.95 9.69 5.72
CA ARG A 53 2.10 9.99 6.57
C ARG A 53 1.82 10.14 8.04
N GLY A 54 2.82 9.84 8.85
CA GLY A 54 2.83 10.21 10.27
C GLY A 54 1.95 9.36 11.16
N PHE A 55 1.56 8.14 10.76
CA PHE A 55 0.82 7.21 11.61
C PHE A 55 1.75 6.58 12.64
N ARG A 56 1.78 7.14 13.85
CA ARG A 56 2.77 6.80 14.90
C ARG A 56 2.39 5.61 15.79
N ASN A 57 1.19 5.07 15.64
CA ASN A 57 0.74 3.86 16.35
C ASN A 57 0.12 2.83 15.40
N GLY A 58 0.62 2.78 14.16
CA GLY A 58 0.22 1.77 13.19
C GLY A 58 0.82 2.04 11.82
N TYR A 59 0.02 1.92 10.76
CA TYR A 59 0.51 1.71 9.41
C TYR A 59 0.06 2.81 8.45
N GLY A 60 0.83 3.06 7.39
CA GLY A 60 0.34 3.88 6.29
C GLY A 60 -0.85 3.19 5.62
N ILE A 61 -0.61 2.00 5.08
CA ILE A 61 -1.63 1.18 4.41
C ILE A 61 -1.66 -0.22 5.03
N ASP A 62 -2.82 -0.59 5.55
CA ASP A 62 -3.16 -1.94 6.00
C ASP A 62 -4.08 -2.62 4.98
N PHE A 63 -3.51 -3.37 4.04
CA PHE A 63 -4.26 -4.05 2.98
C PHE A 63 -4.43 -5.54 3.28
N ARG A 64 -5.56 -5.89 3.89
CA ARG A 64 -5.88 -7.25 4.37
C ARG A 64 -7.30 -7.65 3.97
N PRO A 65 -7.55 -7.95 2.68
CA PRO A 65 -8.84 -8.40 2.16
C PRO A 65 -9.23 -9.78 2.71
N ALA A 66 -9.52 -9.92 4.00
CA ALA A 66 -9.96 -11.17 4.59
C ALA A 66 -11.10 -10.90 5.58
N PRO A 67 -12.22 -11.65 5.53
CA PRO A 67 -13.18 -11.61 6.61
C PRO A 67 -12.46 -11.99 7.90
N MET A 68 -12.56 -11.10 8.87
CA MET A 68 -11.82 -11.02 10.12
C MET A 68 -11.38 -12.37 10.71
N ARG A 69 -10.07 -12.44 11.01
CA ARG A 69 -9.44 -13.10 12.17
C ARG A 69 -9.48 -14.64 12.21
N SER A 70 -8.49 -15.25 11.58
CA SER A 70 -7.39 -15.98 12.24
C SER A 70 -6.78 -16.98 11.26
N CYS A 71 -5.50 -16.78 10.93
CA CYS A 71 -4.63 -17.70 10.17
C CYS A 71 -5.02 -18.03 8.71
N SER A 72 -6.22 -17.69 8.24
CA SER A 72 -6.64 -17.94 6.86
C SER A 72 -6.24 -16.77 5.98
N PHE A 73 -5.11 -16.92 5.29
CA PHE A 73 -4.65 -15.98 4.26
C PHE A 73 -5.49 -16.08 2.98
N THR A 74 -6.80 -16.33 3.03
CA THR A 74 -7.62 -16.65 1.85
C THR A 74 -8.07 -15.42 1.06
N GLY A 75 -7.65 -14.23 1.47
CA GLY A 75 -7.98 -12.98 0.81
C GLY A 75 -7.49 -12.90 -0.63
N ALA A 76 -8.35 -12.35 -1.50
CA ALA A 76 -8.07 -12.03 -2.87
C ALA A 76 -8.59 -10.63 -3.17
N ALA A 77 -7.69 -9.70 -3.46
CA ALA A 77 -8.04 -8.38 -3.97
C ALA A 77 -6.87 -7.78 -4.76
N ASP A 78 -7.20 -6.85 -5.65
CA ASP A 78 -6.21 -6.08 -6.39
C ASP A 78 -5.97 -4.72 -5.70
N PHE A 79 -4.70 -4.41 -5.46
CA PHE A 79 -4.27 -3.10 -4.97
C PHE A 79 -3.40 -2.40 -6.02
N THR A 80 -3.66 -1.12 -6.28
CA THR A 80 -2.77 -0.28 -7.08
C THR A 80 -2.42 0.99 -6.31
N LEU A 81 -1.13 1.29 -6.21
CA LEU A 81 -0.61 2.53 -5.63
C LEU A 81 0.25 3.26 -6.67
N THR A 82 -0.18 4.45 -7.09
CA THR A 82 0.63 5.25 -8.03
C THR A 82 0.78 6.68 -7.59
N ASP A 83 1.86 7.33 -8.01
CA ASP A 83 2.04 8.79 -7.85
C ASP A 83 1.88 9.26 -6.40
N SER A 84 2.28 8.42 -5.45
CA SER A 84 1.94 8.58 -4.04
C SER A 84 3.18 8.64 -3.15
N ASN A 85 2.98 9.11 -1.92
CA ASN A 85 4.02 9.08 -0.90
C ASN A 85 3.48 8.40 0.36
N VAL A 86 4.14 7.34 0.80
CA VAL A 86 3.88 6.66 2.06
C VAL A 86 5.12 6.88 2.91
N ALA A 87 5.00 7.61 4.01
CA ALA A 87 6.19 7.96 4.77
C ALA A 87 5.95 8.23 6.25
N GLN A 88 6.99 8.10 7.06
CA GLN A 88 6.96 8.50 8.48
C GLN A 88 5.91 7.74 9.31
N ASN A 89 5.60 6.50 8.93
CA ASN A 89 4.71 5.62 9.68
C ASN A 89 5.56 4.69 10.56
N THR A 90 5.34 4.71 11.87
CA THR A 90 6.23 4.01 12.82
C THR A 90 6.17 2.49 12.68
N GLY A 91 5.03 1.94 12.26
CA GLY A 91 4.88 0.53 11.94
C GLY A 91 5.32 0.23 10.51
N PHE A 92 4.36 -0.09 9.64
CA PHE A 92 4.61 -0.41 8.23
C PHE A 92 4.22 0.78 7.34
N GLY A 93 5.00 1.05 6.30
CA GLY A 93 4.54 1.89 5.20
C GLY A 93 3.34 1.23 4.54
N MET A 94 3.53 0.01 4.05
CA MET A 94 2.47 -0.86 3.57
C MET A 94 2.62 -2.30 4.04
N ILE A 95 1.49 -2.87 4.45
CA ILE A 95 1.34 -4.30 4.67
C ILE A 95 0.29 -4.86 3.70
N ILE A 96 0.70 -5.84 2.90
CA ILE A 96 -0.16 -6.50 1.91
C ILE A 96 -0.31 -7.97 2.31
N ASN A 97 -1.56 -8.41 2.47
CA ASN A 97 -1.87 -9.74 2.95
C ASN A 97 -2.91 -10.45 2.07
N GLY A 98 -2.77 -11.77 1.90
CA GLY A 98 -3.73 -12.64 1.21
C GLY A 98 -3.11 -13.45 0.07
N ALA A 99 -3.49 -14.72 -0.01
CA ALA A 99 -2.92 -15.77 -0.88
C ALA A 99 -3.06 -15.45 -2.36
N ALA A 100 -4.10 -14.71 -2.72
CA ALA A 100 -4.33 -14.26 -4.08
C ALA A 100 -4.33 -12.72 -4.18
N THR A 101 -3.76 -12.04 -3.19
CA THR A 101 -3.65 -10.58 -3.21
C THR A 101 -2.47 -10.16 -4.06
N THR A 102 -2.74 -9.29 -5.04
CA THR A 102 -1.72 -8.68 -5.89
C THR A 102 -1.77 -7.16 -5.75
N ALA A 103 -0.63 -6.58 -5.41
CA ALA A 103 -0.42 -5.14 -5.40
C ALA A 103 0.48 -4.72 -6.58
N ARG A 104 0.21 -3.56 -7.17
CA ARG A 104 1.03 -2.93 -8.21
C ARG A 104 1.40 -1.52 -7.78
N VAL A 105 2.68 -1.19 -7.80
CA VAL A 105 3.20 0.10 -7.31
C VAL A 105 3.99 0.79 -8.40
N GLY A 106 3.75 2.08 -8.65
CA GLY A 106 4.47 2.88 -9.64
C GLY A 106 4.64 4.33 -9.24
N ASN A 107 5.73 4.96 -9.65
CA ASN A 107 6.04 6.36 -9.37
C ASN A 107 5.74 6.77 -7.92
N THR A 108 6.08 5.91 -6.97
CA THR A 108 5.70 6.07 -5.55
C THR A 108 6.94 6.02 -4.68
N THR A 109 6.93 6.84 -3.62
CA THR A 109 7.99 6.91 -2.62
C THR A 109 7.49 6.33 -1.30
N VAL A 110 8.13 5.25 -0.82
CA VAL A 110 7.89 4.58 0.47
C VAL A 110 9.14 4.71 1.34
N THR A 111 9.13 5.66 2.30
CA THR A 111 10.36 6.07 3.00
C THR A 111 10.14 6.50 4.44
N ASN A 112 11.17 6.36 5.27
CA ASN A 112 11.14 6.74 6.69
C ASN A 112 10.03 6.05 7.49
N ASP A 113 9.60 4.86 7.06
CA ASP A 113 8.71 4.00 7.82
C ASP A 113 9.50 3.04 8.72
N GLY A 114 8.84 2.40 9.68
CA GLY A 114 9.44 1.29 10.43
C GLY A 114 9.88 0.19 9.46
N THR A 115 8.91 -0.44 8.79
CA THR A 115 9.20 -1.30 7.63
C THR A 115 8.45 -0.80 6.40
N GLY A 116 9.15 -0.58 5.29
CA GLY A 116 8.57 -0.03 4.07
C GLY A 116 7.47 -0.93 3.49
N ILE A 117 7.84 -2.14 3.05
CA ILE A 117 6.91 -3.13 2.50
C ILE A 117 6.96 -4.44 3.29
N THR A 118 5.81 -4.91 3.74
CA THR A 118 5.64 -6.26 4.30
C THR A 118 4.60 -7.06 3.53
N LEU A 119 4.97 -8.28 3.15
CA LEU A 119 4.09 -9.24 2.47
C LEU A 119 3.74 -10.38 3.41
N LEU A 120 2.46 -10.74 3.48
CA LEU A 120 1.97 -11.87 4.25
C LEU A 120 1.10 -12.78 3.39
N GLY A 121 1.03 -14.05 3.77
CA GLY A 121 0.09 -14.99 3.18
C GLY A 121 0.25 -15.17 1.68
N SER A 122 1.48 -15.26 1.16
CA SER A 122 1.79 -15.38 -0.28
C SER A 122 1.38 -14.20 -1.17
N ALA A 123 1.00 -13.06 -0.57
CA ALA A 123 0.72 -11.84 -1.33
C ALA A 123 1.94 -11.40 -2.16
N THR A 124 1.68 -10.75 -3.29
CA THR A 124 2.73 -10.20 -4.15
C THR A 124 2.59 -8.69 -4.31
N VAL A 125 3.71 -7.97 -4.30
CA VAL A 125 3.77 -6.56 -4.71
C VAL A 125 4.69 -6.45 -5.91
N LYS A 126 4.16 -5.99 -7.05
CA LYS A 126 4.90 -5.82 -8.29
C LYS A 126 5.21 -4.35 -8.50
N SER A 127 6.45 -4.06 -8.86
CA SER A 127 6.92 -2.70 -9.17
C SER A 127 6.78 -2.43 -10.66
N TYR A 128 6.32 -1.23 -11.03
CA TYR A 128 6.47 -0.71 -12.39
C TYR A 128 7.92 -0.28 -12.70
N GLY A 129 8.83 -0.31 -11.73
CA GLY A 129 10.26 -0.05 -11.92
C GLY A 129 10.71 1.40 -11.73
N ASP A 130 9.81 2.27 -11.27
CA ASP A 130 10.02 3.71 -11.05
C ASP A 130 9.68 4.15 -9.62
N ASN A 131 9.75 3.21 -8.67
CA ASN A 131 9.49 3.48 -7.27
C ASN A 131 10.77 3.77 -6.50
N ARG A 132 10.61 4.50 -5.40
CA ARG A 132 11.64 4.70 -4.40
C ARG A 132 11.21 4.02 -3.10
N LEU A 133 11.94 2.97 -2.73
CA LEU A 133 11.76 2.23 -1.48
C LEU A 133 13.10 2.26 -0.75
N ASP A 134 13.26 3.22 0.16
CA ASP A 134 14.53 3.45 0.85
C ASP A 134 14.33 4.22 2.17
N GLY A 135 15.38 4.24 3.00
CA GLY A 135 15.38 5.05 4.23
C GLY A 135 14.35 4.61 5.26
N ASN A 136 13.79 3.41 5.15
CA ASN A 136 12.98 2.79 6.19
C ASN A 136 13.91 2.09 7.20
N THR A 137 13.42 1.75 8.40
CA THR A 137 14.23 0.92 9.33
C THR A 137 14.47 -0.46 8.72
N THR A 138 13.51 -0.97 7.96
CA THR A 138 13.67 -2.10 7.04
C THR A 138 12.89 -1.83 5.77
N ASP A 139 13.53 -1.79 4.61
CA ASP A 139 12.83 -1.45 3.37
C ASP A 139 11.81 -2.53 2.94
N GLY A 140 12.13 -3.80 3.14
CA GLY A 140 11.38 -4.90 2.51
C GLY A 140 11.75 -5.03 1.03
N ALA A 141 10.86 -5.59 0.21
CA ALA A 141 11.13 -5.77 -1.21
C ALA A 141 9.87 -5.86 -2.07
N PHE A 142 10.02 -5.45 -3.34
CA PHE A 142 9.09 -5.83 -4.39
C PHE A 142 9.30 -7.29 -4.78
N SER A 143 8.21 -8.02 -5.02
CA SER A 143 8.24 -9.43 -5.44
C SER A 143 8.74 -9.61 -6.88
N SER A 144 8.55 -8.61 -7.74
CA SER A 144 8.99 -8.61 -9.14
C SER A 144 8.88 -7.21 -9.75
N ILE A 145 9.54 -7.02 -10.90
CA ILE A 145 9.38 -5.85 -11.76
C ILE A 145 8.49 -6.25 -12.94
N LEU A 146 7.47 -5.44 -13.22
CA LEU A 146 6.62 -5.60 -14.39
C LEU A 146 7.37 -5.14 -15.65
N PRO A 147 7.37 -5.94 -16.74
CA PRO A 147 7.90 -5.48 -18.01
C PRO A 147 7.15 -4.22 -18.46
N LYS A 148 7.90 -3.16 -18.79
CA LYS A 148 7.34 -2.05 -19.57
C LYS A 148 7.28 -2.52 -21.02
N ASP A 149 6.10 -2.43 -21.63
CA ASP A 149 5.96 -2.71 -23.06
C ASP A 149 6.95 -1.82 -23.81
N ARG A 150 7.96 -2.45 -24.40
CA ARG A 150 8.90 -1.73 -25.26
C ARG A 150 8.09 -1.30 -26.47
N ALA A 151 7.74 -0.03 -26.54
CA ALA A 151 7.14 0.57 -27.72
C ALA A 151 7.92 0.08 -28.95
N ARG A 152 7.14 -0.42 -29.92
CA ARG A 152 7.56 -1.05 -31.18
C ARG A 152 8.92 -0.52 -31.66
N ARG A 153 9.93 -1.38 -31.67
CA ARG A 153 11.19 -1.12 -32.39
C ARG A 153 10.82 -0.74 -33.83
N TYR A 154 10.95 0.54 -34.17
CA TYR A 154 11.01 0.98 -35.56
C TYR A 154 12.21 0.25 -36.18
N ALA A 155 11.94 -0.74 -37.02
CA ALA A 155 12.95 -1.24 -37.93
C ALA A 155 13.24 -0.12 -38.95
N PRO A 156 14.50 0.26 -39.21
CA PRO A 156 14.80 1.12 -40.34
C PRO A 156 14.41 0.38 -41.63
N TYR A 157 13.69 1.07 -42.53
CA TYR A 157 13.44 0.57 -43.88
C TYR A 157 14.77 0.48 -44.64
N PRO A 158 14.97 -0.56 -45.47
CA PRO A 158 16.21 -0.78 -46.22
C PRO A 158 16.47 0.32 -47.26
#